data_AF-A0A537JIT3-F1
#
_entry.id   AF-A0A537JIT3-F1
#
_cell.length_a   1.000
_cell.length_b   1.000
_cell.length_c   1.000
_cell.angle_alpha   90.00
_cell.angle_beta   90.00
_cell.angle_gamma   90.00
#
_symmetry.space_group_name_H-M   'P 1'
#
loop_
_entity.id
_entity.type
_entity.pdbx_description
1 polymer ?
#
loop_
_entity_poly.entity_id
_entity_poly.type
_entity_poly.pdbx_seq_one_letter_code
_entity_poly.pdbx_strand_id
1 'polypeptide(L)'
;MKEKAIVRTSSAVLLIGCVLGVAGSVIPSSTFRNVAWAIGSAGIILAGALLAMRFFRNGRDGAAAGFLTLAIGEALVFSSCATNVDENISSFAAGTFLWALSITSLSIQKVFPLFVRFTGV
;
A
#
# COMPACT_ATOMS: atom_id res chain seq x y z
N MET A 1 3.07 6.08 -19.47
CA MET A 1 1.66 6.49 -19.21
C MET A 1 1.57 8.00 -19.10
N LYS A 2 0.47 8.63 -19.55
CA LYS A 2 0.19 10.06 -19.32
C LYS A 2 -0.05 10.30 -17.82
N GLU A 3 0.33 11.46 -17.27
CA GLU A 3 0.21 11.73 -15.83
C GLU A 3 -1.22 11.55 -15.31
N LYS A 4 -2.23 12.06 -16.04
CA LYS A 4 -3.65 11.89 -15.67
C LYS A 4 -4.05 10.41 -15.55
N ALA A 5 -3.48 9.53 -16.38
CA ALA A 5 -3.74 8.10 -16.31
C ALA A 5 -3.08 7.47 -15.08
N ILE A 6 -1.85 7.88 -14.75
CA ILE A 6 -1.15 7.40 -13.54
C ILE A 6 -1.98 7.71 -12.30
N VAL A 7 -2.42 8.96 -12.15
CA VAL A 7 -3.24 9.39 -10.99
C VAL A 7 -4.55 8.62 -10.92
N ARG A 8 -5.27 8.53 -12.04
CA ARG A 8 -6.57 7.83 -12.07
C ARG A 8 -6.43 6.36 -11.72
N THR A 9 -5.45 5.67 -12.30
CA THR A 9 -5.20 4.26 -12.03
C THR A 9 -4.76 4.05 -10.59
N SER A 10 -3.78 4.82 -10.10
CA SER A 10 -3.28 4.65 -8.74
C SER A 10 -4.36 4.93 -7.70
N SER A 11 -5.17 5.98 -7.86
CA SER A 11 -6.30 6.25 -6.95
C SER A 11 -7.32 5.11 -6.96
N ALA A 12 -7.67 4.57 -8.13
CA ALA A 12 -8.63 3.48 -8.22
C ALA A 12 -8.13 2.20 -7.53
N VAL A 13 -6.88 1.79 -7.82
CA VAL A 13 -6.33 0.56 -7.24
C VAL A 13 -5.98 0.71 -5.75
N LEU A 14 -5.64 1.92 -5.29
CA LEU A 14 -5.46 2.19 -3.86
C LEU A 14 -6.78 2.07 -3.10
N LEU A 15 -7.88 2.62 -3.64
CA LEU A 15 -9.21 2.49 -3.05
C LEU A 15 -9.68 1.04 -2.97
N ILE A 16 -9.53 0.30 -4.08
CA ILE A 16 -9.84 -1.15 -4.12
C ILE A 16 -8.99 -1.88 -3.08
N GLY A 17 -7.70 -1.55 -3.00
CA GLY A 17 -6.76 -2.07 -2.01
C GLY A 17 -7.24 -1.90 -0.57
N CYS A 18 -7.54 -0.66 -0.17
CA CYS A 18 -8.01 -0.34 1.17
C CYS A 18 -9.33 -1.05 1.50
N VAL A 19 -10.30 -1.04 0.58
CA VAL A 19 -11.61 -1.66 0.81
C VAL A 19 -11.47 -3.17 0.98
N LEU A 20 -10.70 -3.85 0.11
CA LEU A 20 -10.51 -5.29 0.19
C LEU A 20 -9.63 -5.71 1.37
N GLY A 21 -8.65 -4.89 1.77
CA GLY A 21 -7.86 -5.13 2.99
C GLY A 21 -8.72 -5.13 4.25
N VAL A 22 -9.59 -4.12 4.39
CA VAL A 22 -10.53 -4.02 5.52
C VAL A 22 -11.58 -5.13 5.43
N ALA A 23 -12.17 -5.36 4.26
CA ALA A 23 -13.17 -6.41 4.06
C ALA A 23 -12.61 -7.81 4.38
N GLY A 24 -11.40 -8.13 3.91
CA GLY A 24 -10.74 -9.40 4.23
C GLY A 24 -10.57 -9.61 5.74
N SER A 25 -10.29 -8.55 6.49
CA SER A 25 -10.07 -8.60 7.94
C SER A 25 -11.33 -8.96 8.75
N VAL A 26 -12.53 -8.79 8.17
CA VAL A 26 -13.81 -9.11 8.85
C VAL A 26 -14.45 -10.41 8.34
N ILE A 27 -13.88 -11.05 7.31
CA ILE A 27 -14.41 -12.30 6.75
C ILE A 27 -13.95 -13.50 7.61
N PRO A 28 -14.88 -14.33 8.12
CA PRO A 28 -14.52 -15.50 8.93
C PRO A 28 -13.80 -16.61 8.15
N SER A 29 -14.14 -16.76 6.86
CA SER A 29 -13.53 -17.76 5.99
C SER A 29 -12.09 -17.40 5.64
N SER A 30 -11.14 -18.27 5.96
CA SER A 30 -9.72 -18.10 5.64
C SER A 30 -9.48 -17.98 4.15
N THR A 31 -10.16 -18.78 3.32
CA THR A 31 -10.02 -18.73 1.86
C THR A 31 -10.45 -17.38 1.30
N PHE A 32 -11.64 -16.88 1.67
CA PHE A 32 -12.12 -15.60 1.15
C PHE A 32 -11.32 -14.41 1.69
N ARG A 33 -10.88 -14.47 2.96
CA ARG A 33 -9.97 -13.48 3.54
C ARG A 33 -8.65 -13.41 2.76
N ASN A 34 -8.00 -14.55 2.54
CA ASN A 34 -6.71 -14.61 1.86
C ASN A 34 -6.81 -14.09 0.42
N VAL A 35 -7.90 -14.43 -0.29
CA VAL A 35 -8.15 -13.90 -1.64
C VAL A 35 -8.40 -12.38 -1.61
N ALA A 36 -9.21 -11.89 -0.68
CA ALA A 36 -9.47 -10.45 -0.56
C ALA A 36 -8.18 -9.67 -0.24
N TRP A 37 -7.38 -10.15 0.69
CA TRP A 37 -6.07 -9.57 1.00
C TRP A 37 -5.12 -9.64 -0.18
N ALA A 38 -5.01 -10.78 -0.87
CA ALA A 38 -4.13 -10.91 -2.02
C ALA A 38 -4.47 -9.89 -3.14
N ILE A 39 -5.76 -9.74 -3.47
CA ILE A 39 -6.20 -8.76 -4.48
C ILE A 39 -5.96 -7.33 -3.97
N GLY A 40 -6.28 -7.08 -2.70
CA GLY A 40 -6.07 -5.77 -2.07
C GLY A 40 -4.60 -5.33 -2.10
N SER A 41 -3.71 -6.22 -1.67
CA SER A 41 -2.27 -6.01 -1.66
C SER A 41 -1.70 -5.81 -3.06
N ALA A 42 -2.12 -6.59 -4.06
CA ALA A 42 -1.72 -6.37 -5.44
C ALA A 42 -2.10 -4.95 -5.94
N GLY A 43 -3.29 -4.47 -5.56
CA GLY A 43 -3.75 -3.12 -5.85
C GLY A 43 -2.86 -2.03 -5.22
N ILE A 44 -2.53 -2.18 -3.93
CA ILE A 44 -1.67 -1.23 -3.20
C ILE A 44 -0.24 -1.25 -3.75
N ILE A 45 0.32 -2.42 -4.09
CA ILE A 45 1.64 -2.55 -4.72
C ILE A 45 1.69 -1.75 -6.03
N LEU A 46 0.71 -1.96 -6.91
CA LEU A 46 0.64 -1.23 -8.18
C LEU A 46 0.47 0.28 -7.96
N ALA A 47 -0.38 0.68 -7.01
CA ALA A 47 -0.58 2.09 -6.66
C ALA A 47 0.72 2.74 -6.16
N GLY A 48 1.43 2.08 -5.24
CA GLY A 48 2.70 2.53 -4.68
C GLY A 48 3.77 2.68 -5.76
N ALA A 49 3.94 1.69 -6.64
CA ALA A 49 4.89 1.77 -7.74
C ALA A 49 4.60 2.95 -8.70
N LEU A 50 3.33 3.13 -9.08
CA LEU A 50 2.89 4.21 -9.96
C LEU A 50 3.09 5.60 -9.33
N LEU A 51 2.75 5.74 -8.04
CA LEU A 51 2.93 6.99 -7.30
C LEU A 51 4.40 7.30 -7.05
N ALA A 52 5.21 6.30 -6.72
CA ALA A 52 6.66 6.44 -6.57
C ALA A 52 7.28 7.02 -7.85
N MET A 53 6.97 6.43 -9.01
CA MET A 53 7.42 6.93 -10.31
C MET A 53 6.93 8.35 -10.60
N ARG A 54 5.68 8.69 -10.25
CA ARG A 54 5.16 10.04 -10.43
C ARG A 54 5.91 11.08 -9.59
N PHE A 55 6.09 10.81 -8.31
CA PHE A 55 6.76 11.74 -7.40
C PHE A 55 8.25 11.88 -7.73
N PHE A 56 8.91 10.80 -8.12
CA PHE A 56 10.29 10.82 -8.57
C PHE A 56 10.47 11.71 -9.80
N ARG A 57 9.60 11.57 -10.81
CA ARG A 57 9.62 12.41 -12.03
C ARG A 57 9.37 13.89 -11.76
N ASN A 58 8.79 14.22 -10.61
CA ASN A 58 8.51 15.59 -10.19
C ASN A 58 9.58 16.13 -9.20
N GLY A 59 10.72 15.44 -9.03
CA GLY A 59 11.80 15.83 -8.12
C GLY A 59 11.43 15.75 -6.65
N ARG A 60 10.45 14.91 -6.28
CA ARG A 60 9.93 14.75 -4.92
C ARG A 60 10.37 13.41 -4.33
N ASP A 61 11.68 13.27 -4.14
CA ASP A 61 12.32 11.98 -3.83
C ASP A 61 11.85 11.38 -2.51
N GLY A 62 11.61 12.19 -1.48
CA GLY A 62 11.10 11.71 -0.19
C GLY A 62 9.70 11.08 -0.30
N ALA A 63 8.80 11.69 -1.08
CA ALA A 63 7.48 11.11 -1.35
C ALA A 63 7.59 9.86 -2.24
N ALA A 64 8.50 9.87 -3.21
CA ALA A 64 8.76 8.70 -4.04
C ALA A 64 9.25 7.51 -3.23
N ALA A 65 10.21 7.74 -2.32
CA ALA A 65 10.72 6.74 -1.39
C ALA A 65 9.61 6.20 -0.48
N GLY A 66 8.76 7.07 0.07
CA GLY A 66 7.61 6.67 0.87
C GLY A 66 6.67 5.69 0.15
N PHE A 67 6.26 6.01 -1.09
CA PHE A 67 5.40 5.10 -1.88
C PHE A 67 6.12 3.82 -2.33
N LEU A 68 7.43 3.88 -2.54
CA LEU A 68 8.21 2.69 -2.85
C LEU A 68 8.30 1.76 -1.63
N THR A 69 8.54 2.31 -0.43
CA THR A 69 8.53 1.56 0.82
C THR A 69 7.15 0.95 1.08
N LEU A 70 6.07 1.66 0.77
CA LEU A 70 4.69 1.12 0.83
C LEU A 70 4.56 -0.12 -0.05
N ALA A 71 5.00 -0.05 -1.32
CA ALA A 71 4.92 -1.18 -2.24
C ALA A 71 5.78 -2.38 -1.78
N ILE A 72 6.95 -2.14 -1.18
CA ILE A 72 7.80 -3.20 -0.63
C ILE A 72 7.15 -3.85 0.59
N GLY A 73 6.62 -3.05 1.52
CA GLY A 73 5.92 -3.56 2.71
C GLY A 73 4.71 -4.41 2.33
N GLU A 74 3.93 -3.92 1.37
CA GLU A 74 2.76 -4.64 0.88
C GLU A 74 3.12 -5.93 0.14
N ALA A 75 4.27 -6.00 -0.55
CA ALA A 75 4.74 -7.24 -1.16
C ALA A 75 5.05 -8.35 -0.13
N LEU A 76 5.51 -7.98 1.07
CA LEU A 76 5.71 -8.92 2.18
C LEU A 76 4.38 -9.36 2.82
N VAL A 77 3.39 -8.45 2.90
CA VAL A 77 2.04 -8.82 3.33
C VAL A 77 1.40 -9.77 2.32
N PHE A 78 1.54 -9.48 1.02
CA PHE A 78 1.05 -10.30 -0.08
C PHE A 78 1.64 -11.72 -0.04
N SER A 79 2.94 -11.87 0.22
CA SER A 79 3.58 -13.20 0.29
C SER A 79 3.03 -14.05 1.45
N SER A 80 2.48 -13.40 2.48
CA SER A 80 1.84 -14.06 3.62
C SER A 80 0.40 -14.51 3.32
N CYS A 81 -0.22 -14.04 2.24
CA CYS A 81 -1.59 -14.40 1.85
C CYS A 81 -1.69 -15.81 1.21
N ALA A 82 -0.56 -16.39 0.79
CA ALA A 82 -0.51 -17.71 0.16
C ALA A 82 -0.66 -18.87 1.15
N THR A 83 -0.45 -18.62 2.45
CA THR A 83 -0.50 -19.61 3.53
C THR A 83 -1.47 -19.15 4.62
N ASN A 84 -1.63 -19.94 5.69
CA ASN A 84 -2.21 -19.36 6.91
C ASN A 84 -1.22 -18.31 7.45
N VAL A 85 -1.75 -17.21 7.99
CA VAL A 85 -0.92 -16.10 8.53
C VAL A 85 0.04 -16.60 9.60
N ASP A 86 -0.42 -17.56 10.41
CA ASP A 86 0.36 -18.15 11.51
C ASP A 86 1.64 -18.86 11.01
N GLU A 87 1.64 -19.33 9.77
CA GLU A 87 2.79 -20.00 9.15
C GLU A 87 3.84 -19.01 8.65
N ASN A 88 3.49 -17.73 8.47
CA ASN A 88 4.39 -16.71 7.92
C ASN A 88 4.29 -15.36 8.65
N ILE A 89 4.11 -15.41 9.97
CA ILE A 89 3.86 -14.25 10.83
C ILE A 89 5.01 -13.22 10.79
N SER A 90 6.25 -13.67 10.56
CA SER A 90 7.41 -12.79 10.47
C SER A 90 7.37 -11.92 9.22
N SER A 91 7.01 -12.46 8.06
CA SER A 91 6.84 -11.70 6.81
C SER A 91 5.68 -10.72 6.93
N PHE A 92 4.56 -11.16 7.52
CA PHE A 92 3.41 -10.28 7.76
C PHE A 92 3.78 -9.12 8.69
N ALA A 93 4.47 -9.39 9.80
CA ALA A 93 4.92 -8.37 10.75
C ALA A 93 5.92 -7.39 10.11
N ALA A 94 6.90 -7.90 9.35
CA ALA A 94 7.86 -7.07 8.62
C ALA A 94 7.17 -6.18 7.58
N GLY A 95 6.22 -6.73 6.82
CA GLY A 95 5.41 -5.99 5.86
C GLY A 95 4.59 -4.88 6.52
N THR A 96 3.92 -5.22 7.62
CA THR A 96 3.14 -4.26 8.43
C THR A 96 4.02 -3.13 8.97
N PHE A 97 5.24 -3.44 9.43
CA PHE A 97 6.18 -2.44 9.91
C PHE A 97 6.65 -1.50 8.79
N LEU A 98 6.99 -2.03 7.62
CA LEU A 98 7.35 -1.22 6.45
C LEU A 98 6.18 -0.35 5.98
N TRP A 99 4.97 -0.88 6.03
CA TRP A 99 3.75 -0.12 5.76
C TRP A 99 3.62 1.08 6.73
N ALA A 100 3.80 0.88 8.03
CA ALA A 100 3.76 1.96 9.01
C ALA A 100 4.88 3.01 8.80
N LEU A 101 6.09 2.56 8.47
CA LEU A 101 7.20 3.45 8.12
C LEU A 101 6.92 4.26 6.85
N SER A 102 6.26 3.66 5.86
CA SER A 102 5.90 4.35 4.62
C SER A 102 4.94 5.51 4.89
N ILE A 103 3.92 5.31 5.73
CA ILE A 103 2.99 6.36 6.13
C ILE A 103 3.72 7.45 6.91
N THR A 104 4.54 7.06 7.88
CA THR A 104 5.35 8.02 8.66
C THR A 104 6.22 8.88 7.74
N SER A 105 6.89 8.26 6.76
CA SER A 105 7.71 8.95 5.77
C SER A 105 6.87 9.91 4.93
N LEU A 106 5.71 9.48 4.44
CA LEU A 106 4.78 10.29 3.65
C LEU A 106 4.21 11.47 4.46
N SER A 107 3.87 11.26 5.73
CA SER A 107 3.35 12.29 6.64
C SER A 107 4.34 13.43 6.91
N ILE A 108 5.64 13.22 6.72
CA ILE A 108 6.65 14.28 6.88
C ILE A 108 6.76 15.14 5.61
N GLN A 109 6.30 14.66 4.46
CA GLN A 109 6.49 15.35 3.18
C GLN A 109 5.58 16.59 3.07
N LYS A 110 6.18 17.76 2.85
CA LYS A 110 5.49 19.06 2.72
C LYS A 110 4.59 19.18 1.49
N VAL A 111 4.69 18.23 0.56
CA VAL A 111 3.84 18.18 -0.63
C VAL A 111 2.38 17.85 -0.31
N PHE A 112 2.13 17.16 0.80
CA PHE A 112 0.79 16.81 1.23
C PHE A 112 0.22 17.88 2.18
N PRO A 113 -1.08 18.20 2.08
CA PRO A 113 -1.75 19.08 3.04
C PRO A 113 -1.61 18.56 4.47
N LEU A 114 -1.61 19.46 5.46
CA LEU A 114 -1.52 19.11 6.88
C LEU A 114 -2.56 18.05 7.31
N PHE A 115 -3.79 18.15 6.81
CA PHE A 115 -4.84 17.16 7.10
C PHE A 115 -4.45 15.74 6.66
N VAL A 116 -3.96 15.59 5.42
CA VAL A 116 -3.49 14.30 4.88
C VAL A 116 -2.29 13.78 5.66
N ARG A 117 -1.40 14.67 6.10
CA ARG A 117 -0.22 14.30 6.89
C ARG A 117 -0.58 13.75 8.27
N PHE A 118 -1.65 14.22 8.89
CA PHE A 118 -2.11 13.75 10.19
C PHE A 118 -3.02 12.51 10.12
N THR A 119 -3.89 12.45 9.12
CA THR A 119 -4.91 11.39 9.02
C THR A 119 -4.51 10.24 8.10
N GLY A 120 -3.55 10.47 7.21
CA GLY A 120 -3.25 9.55 6.11
C GLY A 120 -4.33 9.53 5.01
N VAL A 121 -5.32 10.44 5.07
CA VAL A 121 -6.49 10.53 4.18
C VAL A 121 -6.56 11.90 3.51
#